data_AF-A0A8H6UG08-F1
#
_entry.id   AF-A0A8H6UG08-F1
#
_cell.length_a   1.000
_cell.length_b   1.000
_cell.length_c   1.000
_cell.angle_alpha   90.00
_cell.angle_beta   90.00
_cell.angle_gamma   90.00
#
_symmetry.space_group_name_H-M   'P 1'
#
loop_
_entity.id
_entity.type
_entity.pdbx_description
1 polymer ?
#
loop_
_entity_poly.entity_id
_entity_poly.type
_entity_poly.pdbx_seq_one_letter_code
_entity_poly.pdbx_strand_id
1 'polypeptide(L)'
;MQLLSSFHSIRFGLMVGIGGGVPSSHADIRLGDIVVSQPADTSGGVIQYDLGKALSGGQFQRTGMLNQPPKILLTALATLQAHHLTEESRILEFISNIQVKTPRRAANFARPSQEDCLYRADYEHGASNTFINCDRSKLILRSSRGHEEPVIHYGLIASANQVVKDGRRRDQLAQGLGVYCVEMEAAGLMNDFPCLVIRGICDYADSHKNKEWQGYAAAVAAAYAKELLLVVPINQIDSTPTARETLAHADLTAVPVIENFLGRQDELQHLWRYLQPANAQSRKVAILHGLGGMGKTQLAVRFVRDHRNDFTAVLWLSGKDRGTLLQSLSSVLPRLPGQSRNNEAINDEEVEQQARHVLQWLALEGNSRWLIIFDNIDRYSPIDNAVRDAYDIGEFFPTADHGSILITTRLQGLTELGKSFPVHRLESNDAIQLLSQSSGLSAKNTRRELKSNPGREPFDS
;
A
#
# COMPACT_ATOMS: atom_id res chain seq x y z
N MET A 1 2.13 -12.00 -14.02
CA MET A 1 3.60 -11.92 -13.94
C MET A 1 4.23 -13.31 -13.93
N GLN A 2 4.73 -13.77 -15.09
CA GLN A 2 5.46 -15.03 -15.26
C GLN A 2 6.78 -15.09 -14.46
N LEU A 3 7.27 -13.93 -14.00
CA LEU A 3 8.51 -13.78 -13.23
C LEU A 3 8.45 -14.49 -11.86
N LEU A 4 7.44 -14.21 -11.03
CA LEU A 4 7.37 -14.78 -9.68
C LEU A 4 7.00 -16.27 -9.64
N SER A 5 6.37 -16.78 -10.70
CA SER A 5 6.10 -18.22 -10.88
C SER A 5 7.35 -19.01 -11.27
N SER A 6 8.33 -18.37 -11.89
CA SER A 6 9.58 -19.01 -12.33
C SER A 6 10.73 -18.76 -11.36
N PHE A 7 10.74 -17.61 -10.69
CA PHE A 7 11.83 -17.18 -9.80
C PHE A 7 11.34 -17.01 -8.37
N HIS A 8 11.32 -18.12 -7.63
CA HIS A 8 10.76 -18.20 -6.27
C HIS A 8 11.57 -17.43 -5.22
N SER A 9 12.85 -17.15 -5.47
CA SER A 9 13.73 -16.48 -4.51
C SER A 9 13.70 -14.95 -4.62
N ILE A 10 12.91 -14.37 -5.53
CA ILE A 10 12.76 -12.92 -5.64
C ILE A 10 12.01 -12.43 -4.39
N ARG A 11 12.56 -11.41 -3.70
CA ARG A 11 12.00 -10.85 -2.47
C ARG A 11 11.36 -9.47 -2.68
N PHE A 12 11.96 -8.67 -3.55
CA PHE A 12 11.49 -7.34 -3.92
C PHE A 12 12.05 -6.96 -5.28
N GLY A 13 11.62 -5.83 -5.84
CA GLY A 13 12.32 -5.21 -6.96
C GLY A 13 12.41 -3.69 -6.85
N LEU A 14 13.19 -3.13 -7.76
CA LEU A 14 13.30 -1.68 -7.96
C LEU A 14 12.75 -1.37 -9.34
N MET A 15 11.82 -0.42 -9.40
CA MET A 15 11.28 0.08 -10.64
C MET A 15 11.97 1.38 -10.97
N VAL A 16 12.95 1.30 -11.86
CA VAL A 16 13.85 2.41 -12.17
C VAL A 16 13.58 2.87 -13.59
N GLY A 17 13.39 4.17 -13.77
CA GLY A 17 13.18 4.74 -15.10
C GLY A 17 13.10 6.25 -15.06
N ILE A 18 12.40 6.82 -16.05
CA ILE A 18 12.18 8.26 -16.17
C ILE A 18 10.75 8.62 -15.82
N GLY A 19 10.53 9.88 -15.44
CA GLY A 19 9.21 10.45 -15.19
C GLY A 19 9.19 11.94 -15.51
N GLY A 20 7.97 12.49 -15.57
CA GLY A 20 7.75 13.93 -15.70
C GLY A 20 7.76 14.58 -14.31
N GLY A 21 8.52 15.64 -14.15
CA GLY A 21 8.63 16.39 -12.90
C GLY A 21 7.38 17.22 -12.65
N VAL A 22 7.02 17.34 -11.38
CA VAL A 22 5.89 18.15 -10.91
C VAL A 22 6.42 19.17 -9.89
N PRO A 23 6.94 20.31 -10.36
CA PRO A 23 7.44 21.36 -9.47
C PRO A 23 6.30 22.00 -8.69
N SER A 24 6.55 22.40 -7.44
CA SER A 24 5.59 23.10 -6.59
C SER A 24 6.29 24.16 -5.73
N SER A 25 5.52 24.95 -4.99
CA SER A 25 6.06 25.90 -4.00
C SER A 25 6.84 25.23 -2.87
N HIS A 26 6.63 23.94 -2.63
CA HIS A 26 7.25 23.18 -1.54
C HIS A 26 8.37 22.25 -2.02
N ALA A 27 8.43 21.96 -3.32
CA ALA A 27 9.45 21.12 -3.93
C ALA A 27 9.84 21.69 -5.31
N ASP A 28 11.02 22.28 -5.40
CA ASP A 28 11.61 22.74 -6.66
C ASP A 28 12.19 21.53 -7.41
N ILE A 29 11.36 20.79 -8.14
CA ILE A 29 11.77 19.65 -8.97
C ILE A 29 12.42 20.18 -10.26
N ARG A 30 13.58 19.64 -10.64
CA ARG A 30 14.33 20.04 -11.85
C ARG A 30 14.64 18.87 -12.78
N LEU A 31 14.94 19.19 -14.04
CA LEU A 31 15.43 18.18 -14.98
C LEU A 31 16.74 17.58 -14.48
N GLY A 32 16.85 16.26 -14.55
CA GLY A 32 17.98 15.51 -14.00
C GLY A 32 17.88 15.22 -12.50
N ASP A 33 16.91 15.77 -11.78
CA ASP A 33 16.64 15.35 -10.41
C ASP A 33 16.10 13.90 -10.36
N ILE A 34 16.09 13.34 -9.16
CA ILE A 34 15.56 12.00 -8.89
C ILE A 34 14.37 12.13 -7.94
N VAL A 35 13.27 11.46 -8.24
CA VAL A 35 12.14 11.28 -7.33
C VAL A 35 12.06 9.82 -6.92
N VAL A 36 12.02 9.57 -5.61
CA VAL A 36 11.93 8.24 -5.01
C VAL A 36 10.59 8.13 -4.28
N SER A 37 9.82 7.08 -4.59
CA SER A 37 8.52 6.86 -3.94
C SER A 37 8.71 6.65 -2.45
N GLN A 38 8.15 7.53 -1.63
CA GLN A 38 8.17 7.39 -0.17
C GLN A 38 6.74 7.47 0.36
N PRO A 39 6.31 6.53 1.24
CA PRO A 39 5.01 6.62 1.89
C PRO A 39 4.83 7.95 2.62
N ALA A 40 3.66 8.57 2.44
CA ALA A 40 3.29 9.83 3.11
C ALA A 40 1.79 9.84 3.41
N ASP A 41 1.42 10.30 4.59
CA ASP A 41 0.05 10.33 5.12
C ASP A 41 -0.68 8.98 4.95
N THR A 42 -1.70 8.96 4.09
CA THR A 42 -2.51 7.77 3.80
C THR A 42 -2.10 7.08 2.50
N SER A 43 -0.94 7.38 1.93
CA SER A 43 -0.52 6.88 0.60
C SER A 43 0.77 6.07 0.69
N GLY A 44 0.81 4.92 -0.01
CA GLY A 44 1.95 4.01 -0.04
C GLY A 44 3.19 4.51 -0.80
N GLY A 45 3.23 5.78 -1.22
CA GLY A 45 4.33 6.37 -1.99
C GLY A 45 4.08 6.49 -3.49
N VAL A 46 3.09 5.75 -4.02
CA VAL A 46 2.57 5.92 -5.38
C VAL A 46 1.05 6.05 -5.32
N ILE A 47 0.52 6.93 -6.16
CA ILE A 47 -0.90 7.19 -6.29
C ILE A 47 -1.32 6.89 -7.72
N GLN A 48 -2.22 5.93 -7.90
CA GLN A 48 -2.95 5.81 -9.16
C GLN A 48 -4.02 6.91 -9.24
N TYR A 49 -3.85 7.87 -10.15
CA TYR A 49 -4.72 9.05 -10.21
C TYR A 49 -5.83 8.97 -11.27
N ASP A 50 -5.76 7.99 -12.17
CA ASP A 50 -6.74 7.77 -13.24
C ASP A 50 -7.80 6.71 -12.90
N LEU A 51 -7.71 6.06 -11.73
CA LEU A 51 -8.63 5.03 -11.26
C LEU A 51 -9.52 5.51 -10.11
N GLY A 52 -10.84 5.47 -10.32
CA GLY A 52 -11.80 6.05 -9.39
C GLY A 52 -13.23 6.09 -9.94
N LYS A 53 -14.18 6.48 -9.10
CA LYS A 53 -15.59 6.63 -9.46
C LYS A 53 -15.85 8.04 -9.98
N ALA A 54 -16.49 8.12 -11.15
CA ALA A 54 -17.10 9.36 -11.60
C ALA A 54 -18.34 9.63 -10.74
N LEU A 55 -18.37 10.78 -10.08
CA LEU A 55 -19.52 11.31 -9.35
C LEU A 55 -20.34 12.23 -10.25
N SER A 56 -21.61 12.43 -9.90
CA SER A 56 -22.51 13.37 -10.57
C SER A 56 -21.89 14.78 -10.61
N GLY A 57 -21.93 15.44 -11.76
CA GLY A 57 -21.33 16.77 -11.94
C GLY A 57 -19.85 16.78 -12.37
N GLY A 58 -19.30 15.65 -12.83
CA GLY A 58 -17.95 15.59 -13.38
C GLY A 58 -16.82 15.51 -12.35
N GLN A 59 -17.16 15.31 -11.07
CA GLN A 59 -16.19 15.10 -10.01
C GLN A 59 -15.67 13.66 -10.03
N PHE A 60 -14.38 13.46 -9.79
CA PHE A 60 -13.76 12.14 -9.77
C PHE A 60 -13.30 11.80 -8.36
N GLN A 61 -13.75 10.66 -7.83
CA GLN A 61 -13.36 10.18 -6.51
C GLN A 61 -12.44 8.96 -6.65
N ARG A 62 -11.18 9.10 -6.24
CA ARG A 62 -10.23 7.98 -6.19
C ARG A 62 -10.74 6.88 -5.25
N THR A 63 -10.73 5.64 -5.71
CA THR A 63 -11.17 4.47 -4.94
C THR A 63 -10.04 3.46 -4.81
N GLY A 64 -9.09 3.72 -3.90
CA GLY A 64 -8.02 2.77 -3.61
C GLY A 64 -6.73 3.43 -3.12
N MET A 65 -5.86 2.60 -2.57
CA MET A 65 -4.47 2.90 -2.21
C MET A 65 -3.60 1.79 -2.81
N LEU A 66 -2.43 2.16 -3.32
CA LEU A 66 -1.44 1.19 -3.77
C LEU A 66 -0.58 0.73 -2.58
N ASN A 67 -0.05 -0.49 -2.68
CA ASN A 67 0.88 -1.03 -1.68
C ASN A 67 2.10 -0.12 -1.48
N GLN A 68 2.61 -0.13 -0.24
CA GLN A 68 3.87 0.53 0.09
C GLN A 68 5.10 -0.34 -0.25
N PRO A 69 6.27 0.26 -0.47
CA PRO A 69 7.52 -0.47 -0.64
C PRO A 69 7.83 -1.42 0.54
N PRO A 70 8.51 -2.55 0.28
CA PRO A 70 9.00 -3.45 1.33
C PRO A 70 9.78 -2.74 2.42
N LYS A 71 9.60 -3.18 3.67
CA LYS A 71 10.30 -2.63 4.84
C LYS A 71 11.81 -2.60 4.67
N ILE A 72 12.42 -3.62 4.05
CA ILE A 72 13.86 -3.66 3.81
C ILE A 72 14.32 -2.48 2.92
N LEU A 73 13.51 -2.10 1.93
CA LEU A 73 13.80 -0.96 1.05
C LEU A 73 13.54 0.37 1.78
N LEU A 74 12.52 0.46 2.64
CA LEU A 74 12.28 1.64 3.48
C LEU A 74 13.38 1.84 4.53
N THR A 75 13.90 0.76 5.12
CA THR A 75 15.07 0.83 6.01
C THR A 75 16.30 1.31 5.26
N ALA A 76 16.56 0.74 4.07
CA ALA A 76 17.65 1.20 3.21
C ALA A 76 17.50 2.67 2.81
N LEU A 77 16.27 3.12 2.54
CA LEU A 77 15.95 4.51 2.24
C LEU A 77 16.31 5.44 3.41
N ALA A 78 15.87 5.10 4.62
CA ALA A 78 16.16 5.86 5.84
C ALA A 78 17.66 5.90 6.15
N THR A 79 18.37 4.78 5.97
CA THR A 79 19.84 4.73 6.10
C THR A 79 20.51 5.66 5.10
N LEU A 80 20.09 5.62 3.83
CA LEU A 80 20.70 6.46 2.79
C LEU A 80 20.43 7.94 3.03
N GLN A 81 19.21 8.31 3.44
CA GLN A 81 18.87 9.68 3.85
C GLN A 81 19.76 10.16 5.01
N ALA A 82 20.01 9.30 6.01
CA ALA A 82 20.89 9.63 7.12
C ALA A 82 22.35 9.83 6.65
N HIS A 83 22.84 9.01 5.72
CA HIS A 83 24.18 9.18 5.14
C HIS A 83 24.31 10.50 4.38
N HIS A 84 23.29 10.88 3.60
CA HIS A 84 23.29 12.15 2.85
C HIS A 84 23.22 13.41 3.74
N LEU A 85 22.99 13.26 5.05
CA LEU A 85 23.16 14.37 6.00
C LEU A 85 24.64 14.60 6.40
N THR A 86 25.50 13.58 6.22
CA THR A 86 26.89 13.60 6.69
C THR A 86 27.92 13.44 5.57
N GLU A 87 27.52 12.88 4.44
CA GLU A 87 28.38 12.51 3.31
C GLU A 87 27.74 12.96 1.98
N GLU A 88 28.57 13.19 0.95
CA GLU A 88 28.09 13.47 -0.40
C GLU A 88 27.55 12.21 -1.09
N SER A 89 26.57 12.38 -1.98
CA SER A 89 26.02 11.26 -2.75
C SER A 89 27.04 10.73 -3.77
N ARG A 90 27.04 9.41 -3.96
CA ARG A 90 27.89 8.72 -4.93
C ARG A 90 27.32 8.67 -6.34
N ILE A 91 26.19 9.33 -6.61
CA ILE A 91 25.53 9.33 -7.93
C ILE A 91 26.50 9.80 -9.02
N LEU A 92 27.19 10.93 -8.81
CA LEU A 92 28.11 11.48 -9.80
C LEU A 92 29.31 10.56 -10.04
N GLU A 93 29.85 9.95 -8.98
CA GLU A 93 30.89 8.91 -9.08
C GLU A 93 30.42 7.75 -9.99
N PHE A 94 29.19 7.28 -9.81
CA PHE A 94 28.64 6.20 -10.63
C PHE A 94 28.39 6.61 -12.07
N ILE A 95 27.99 7.86 -12.34
CA ILE A 95 27.83 8.39 -13.69
C ILE A 95 29.18 8.52 -14.40
N SER A 96 30.21 9.05 -13.73
CA SER A 96 31.57 9.13 -14.28
C SER A 96 32.11 7.74 -14.62
N ASN A 97 31.79 6.72 -13.81
CA ASN A 97 32.15 5.33 -14.11
C ASN A 97 31.51 4.77 -15.39
N ILE A 98 30.32 5.24 -15.81
CA ILE A 98 29.70 4.85 -17.09
C ILE A 98 30.55 5.34 -18.26
N GLN A 99 31.09 6.56 -18.15
CA GLN A 99 31.98 7.15 -19.17
C GLN A 99 33.26 6.33 -19.32
N VAL A 100 33.85 5.90 -18.19
CA VAL A 100 35.08 5.08 -18.20
C VAL A 100 34.82 3.68 -18.76
N LYS A 101 33.75 3.01 -18.33
CA LYS A 101 33.49 1.60 -18.70
C LYS A 101 32.90 1.45 -20.10
N THR A 102 32.12 2.42 -20.56
CA THR A 102 31.35 2.32 -21.82
C THR A 102 31.42 3.61 -22.66
N PRO A 103 32.62 4.08 -23.05
CA PRO A 103 32.82 5.42 -23.63
C PRO A 103 31.98 5.67 -24.88
N ARG A 104 31.79 4.66 -25.74
CA ARG A 104 30.96 4.78 -26.97
C ARG A 104 29.47 4.99 -26.71
N ARG A 105 28.95 4.51 -25.58
CA ARG A 105 27.52 4.61 -25.21
C ARG A 105 27.26 5.70 -24.18
N ALA A 106 28.28 6.12 -23.45
CA ALA A 106 28.17 7.09 -22.37
C ALA A 106 27.66 8.47 -22.81
N ALA A 107 27.90 8.86 -24.07
CA ALA A 107 27.36 10.10 -24.63
C ALA A 107 25.82 10.16 -24.55
N ASN A 108 25.14 9.01 -24.66
CA ASN A 108 23.68 8.95 -24.56
C ASN A 108 23.16 9.15 -23.13
N PHE A 109 24.05 9.15 -22.13
CA PHE A 109 23.71 9.22 -20.70
C PHE A 109 24.39 10.40 -20.01
N ALA A 110 25.11 11.23 -20.77
CA ALA A 110 25.76 12.43 -20.25
C ALA A 110 24.72 13.53 -19.99
N ARG A 111 25.00 14.42 -19.04
CA ARG A 111 24.17 15.60 -18.81
C ARG A 111 24.14 16.45 -20.09
N PRO A 112 22.95 16.77 -20.63
CA PRO A 112 22.85 17.56 -21.85
C PRO A 112 23.30 19.01 -21.62
N SER A 113 23.72 19.68 -22.69
CA SER A 113 24.02 21.13 -22.66
C SER A 113 22.76 22.00 -22.65
N GLN A 114 21.59 21.42 -22.92
CA GLN A 114 20.33 22.12 -22.89
C GLN A 114 20.00 22.57 -21.46
N GLU A 115 19.62 23.85 -21.31
CA GLU A 115 19.23 24.42 -20.02
C GLU A 115 17.93 23.79 -19.48
N ASP A 116 17.83 23.78 -18.15
CA ASP A 116 16.62 23.40 -17.44
C ASP A 116 15.56 24.52 -17.47
N CYS A 117 14.66 24.44 -18.43
CA CYS A 117 13.60 25.41 -18.66
C CYS A 117 12.23 24.89 -18.22
N LEU A 118 11.62 25.56 -17.22
CA LEU A 118 10.23 25.36 -16.83
C LEU A 118 9.37 26.49 -17.38
N TYR A 119 8.34 26.16 -18.15
CA TYR A 119 7.37 27.13 -18.68
C TYR A 119 6.13 27.23 -17.79
N ARG A 120 5.42 28.36 -17.91
CA ARG A 120 4.11 28.52 -17.26
C ARG A 120 3.13 27.42 -17.71
N ALA A 121 2.30 26.95 -16.79
CA ALA A 121 1.34 25.88 -17.03
C ALA A 121 0.30 26.17 -18.12
N ASP A 122 0.03 27.45 -18.40
CA ASP A 122 -0.91 27.90 -19.42
C ASP A 122 -0.27 28.07 -20.81
N TYR A 123 1.03 27.84 -20.94
CA TYR A 123 1.76 27.97 -22.20
C TYR A 123 1.88 26.62 -22.91
N GLU A 124 1.23 26.50 -24.07
CA GLU A 124 1.32 25.31 -24.91
C GLU A 124 2.43 25.44 -25.96
N HIS A 125 3.16 24.35 -26.16
CA HIS A 125 4.18 24.25 -27.20
C HIS A 125 3.51 24.19 -28.58
N GLY A 126 3.96 25.04 -29.51
CA GLY A 126 3.46 25.02 -30.90
C GLY A 126 3.78 23.71 -31.63
N ALA A 127 3.06 23.42 -32.72
CA ALA A 127 3.11 22.14 -33.44
C ALA A 127 4.50 21.72 -34.00
N SER A 128 5.50 22.59 -34.00
CA SER A 128 6.89 22.21 -34.31
C SER A 128 7.56 21.67 -33.04
N ASN A 129 7.83 20.37 -32.98
CA ASN A 129 8.52 19.66 -31.88
C ASN A 129 9.97 20.11 -31.58
N THR A 130 10.36 21.32 -31.98
CA THR A 130 11.71 21.88 -31.77
C THR A 130 11.66 22.97 -30.72
N PHE A 131 12.31 22.69 -29.59
CA PHE A 131 12.47 23.57 -28.41
C PHE A 131 12.98 25.00 -28.74
N ILE A 132 13.65 25.16 -29.88
CA ILE A 132 14.32 26.38 -30.34
C ILE A 132 13.37 27.59 -30.53
N ASN A 133 12.06 27.35 -30.73
CA ASN A 133 11.09 28.42 -31.03
C ASN A 133 10.16 28.78 -29.86
N CYS A 134 10.44 28.34 -28.64
CA CYS A 134 9.60 28.66 -27.48
C CYS A 134 9.81 30.11 -27.01
N ASP A 135 8.74 30.77 -26.58
CA ASP A 135 8.76 32.12 -26.04
C ASP A 135 9.40 32.12 -24.64
N ARG A 136 10.65 32.62 -24.56
CA ARG A 136 11.39 32.71 -23.29
C ARG A 136 10.73 33.63 -22.27
N SER A 137 9.83 34.54 -22.66
CA SER A 137 9.07 35.36 -21.71
C SER A 137 8.07 34.55 -20.88
N LYS A 138 7.77 33.32 -21.31
CA LYS A 138 6.88 32.38 -20.61
C LYS A 138 7.61 31.46 -19.63
N LEU A 139 8.93 31.62 -19.48
CA LEU A 139 9.72 30.86 -18.51
C LEU A 139 9.39 31.31 -17.08
N ILE A 140 9.32 30.34 -16.18
CA ILE A 140 9.25 30.58 -14.74
C ILE A 140 10.68 30.84 -14.25
N LEU A 141 10.91 32.05 -13.74
CA LEU A 141 12.20 32.40 -13.15
C LEU A 141 12.39 31.64 -11.84
N ARG A 142 13.47 30.87 -11.75
CA ARG A 142 13.85 30.08 -10.57
C ARG A 142 15.26 30.48 -10.14
N SER A 143 15.49 30.54 -8.83
CA SER A 143 16.81 30.86 -8.27
C SER A 143 17.84 29.80 -8.70
N SER A 144 19.08 30.21 -8.93
CA SER A 144 20.17 29.26 -9.15
C SER A 144 20.39 28.41 -7.90
N ARG A 145 20.61 27.10 -8.07
CA ARG A 145 20.98 26.20 -6.96
C ARG A 145 22.43 26.36 -6.53
N GLY A 146 23.27 27.03 -7.31
CA GLY A 146 24.72 27.15 -7.07
C GLY A 146 25.51 25.88 -7.37
N HIS A 147 24.84 24.78 -7.74
CA HIS A 147 25.43 23.51 -8.14
C HIS A 147 24.59 22.86 -9.25
N GLU A 148 25.19 21.90 -9.94
CA GLU A 148 24.59 21.20 -11.09
C GLU A 148 24.25 19.74 -10.78
N GLU A 149 24.44 19.33 -9.53
CA GLU A 149 24.21 17.97 -9.06
C GLU A 149 22.70 17.66 -8.99
N PRO A 150 22.31 16.41 -9.31
CA PRO A 150 20.93 15.98 -9.21
C PRO A 150 20.48 15.99 -7.74
N VAL A 151 19.31 16.58 -7.47
CA VAL A 151 18.70 16.55 -6.14
C VAL A 151 17.77 15.35 -6.03
N ILE A 152 17.81 14.67 -4.87
CA ILE A 152 16.93 13.54 -4.57
C ILE A 152 15.72 14.04 -3.79
N HIS A 153 14.53 13.80 -4.32
CA HIS A 153 13.26 14.16 -3.71
C HIS A 153 12.52 12.90 -3.28
N TYR A 154 12.12 12.85 -2.02
CA TYR A 154 11.40 11.73 -1.44
C TYR A 154 9.94 12.09 -1.25
N GLY A 155 9.04 11.42 -1.97
CA GLY A 155 7.62 11.75 -1.88
C GLY A 155 6.73 10.95 -2.79
N LEU A 156 5.53 11.48 -3.03
CA LEU A 156 4.47 10.81 -3.75
C LEU A 156 4.71 10.88 -5.27
N ILE A 157 4.58 9.73 -5.93
CA ILE A 157 4.62 9.63 -7.40
C ILE A 157 3.21 9.34 -7.91
N ALA A 158 2.75 10.10 -8.88
CA ALA A 158 1.49 9.84 -9.58
C ALA A 158 1.70 8.84 -10.72
N SER A 159 0.84 7.83 -10.80
CA SER A 159 0.88 6.77 -11.79
C SER A 159 -0.44 6.70 -12.56
N ALA A 160 -0.37 6.50 -13.88
CA ALA A 160 -1.55 6.30 -14.72
C ALA A 160 -1.20 5.66 -16.07
N ASN A 161 -2.20 5.13 -16.76
CA ASN A 161 -1.99 4.56 -18.11
C ASN A 161 -1.82 5.62 -19.21
N GLN A 162 -2.01 6.91 -18.89
CA GLN A 162 -1.98 8.01 -19.85
C GLN A 162 -0.86 9.00 -19.56
N VAL A 163 -0.14 9.41 -20.63
CA VAL A 163 0.89 10.47 -20.56
C VAL A 163 0.24 11.81 -20.18
N VAL A 164 0.73 12.47 -19.14
CA VAL A 164 0.40 13.88 -18.88
C VAL A 164 1.22 14.77 -19.83
N LYS A 165 0.53 15.58 -20.63
CA LYS A 165 1.14 16.55 -21.56
C LYS A 165 0.54 17.95 -21.43
N ASP A 166 -0.09 18.23 -20.30
CA ASP A 166 -0.80 19.47 -20.02
C ASP A 166 -0.29 20.03 -18.70
N GLY A 167 0.35 21.21 -18.76
CA GLY A 167 0.90 21.88 -17.59
C GLY A 167 -0.16 22.25 -16.55
N ARG A 168 -1.40 22.52 -16.96
CA ARG A 168 -2.50 22.77 -16.01
C ARG A 168 -2.89 21.50 -15.28
N ARG A 169 -2.97 20.38 -15.99
CA ARG A 169 -3.24 19.07 -15.38
C ARG A 169 -2.13 18.67 -14.41
N ARG A 170 -0.86 18.92 -14.75
CA ARG A 170 0.28 18.75 -13.85
C ARG A 170 0.09 19.55 -12.55
N ASP A 171 -0.18 20.85 -12.66
CA ASP A 171 -0.33 21.71 -11.49
C ASP A 171 -1.55 21.31 -10.63
N GLN A 172 -2.64 20.82 -11.25
CA GLN A 172 -3.77 20.23 -10.55
C GLN A 172 -3.39 18.99 -9.75
N LEU A 173 -2.56 18.10 -10.33
CA LEU A 173 -2.04 16.93 -9.61
C LEU A 173 -1.13 17.35 -8.43
N ALA A 174 -0.30 18.37 -8.63
CA ALA A 174 0.54 18.92 -7.57
C ALA A 174 -0.29 19.42 -6.38
N GLN A 175 -1.32 20.25 -6.65
CA GLN A 175 -2.17 20.84 -5.61
C GLN A 175 -3.11 19.82 -4.97
N GLY A 176 -3.67 18.89 -5.75
CA GLY A 176 -4.65 17.93 -5.28
C GLY A 176 -4.06 16.72 -4.56
N LEU A 177 -2.85 16.30 -4.95
CA LEU A 177 -2.25 15.04 -4.47
C LEU A 177 -0.87 15.21 -3.83
N GLY A 178 -0.24 16.39 -3.94
CA GLY A 178 1.10 16.61 -3.39
C GLY A 178 2.19 15.75 -4.06
N VAL A 179 2.01 15.38 -5.33
CA VAL A 179 2.95 14.52 -6.06
C VAL A 179 4.13 15.32 -6.62
N TYR A 180 5.30 14.67 -6.69
CA TYR A 180 6.55 15.27 -7.20
C TYR A 180 6.89 14.84 -8.62
N CYS A 181 6.29 13.74 -9.08
CA CYS A 181 6.53 13.17 -10.38
C CYS A 181 5.27 12.44 -10.90
N VAL A 182 5.11 12.41 -12.21
CA VAL A 182 4.18 11.52 -12.91
C VAL A 182 4.95 10.47 -13.72
N GLU A 183 4.47 9.24 -13.71
CA GLU A 183 4.97 8.13 -14.52
C GLU A 183 3.80 7.21 -14.93
N MET A 184 4.08 6.15 -15.70
CA MET A 184 3.02 5.43 -16.42
C MET A 184 2.85 3.94 -16.12
N GLU A 185 3.67 3.36 -15.25
CA GLU A 185 3.71 1.89 -15.15
C GLU A 185 3.62 1.36 -13.71
N ALA A 186 3.87 2.19 -12.68
CA ALA A 186 3.97 1.69 -11.30
C ALA A 186 2.65 1.19 -10.73
N ALA A 187 1.51 1.81 -11.06
CA ALA A 187 0.19 1.40 -10.58
C ALA A 187 -0.17 -0.03 -10.96
N GLY A 188 0.19 -0.46 -12.18
CA GLY A 188 -0.05 -1.83 -12.66
C GLY A 188 0.87 -2.87 -12.04
N LEU A 189 1.92 -2.45 -11.31
CA LEU A 189 2.92 -3.34 -10.74
C LEU A 189 2.87 -3.41 -9.20
N MET A 190 2.65 -2.28 -8.51
CA MET A 190 2.84 -2.18 -7.06
C MET A 190 1.93 -3.11 -6.23
N ASN A 191 0.71 -3.37 -6.69
CA ASN A 191 -0.20 -4.29 -6.01
C ASN A 191 0.21 -5.76 -6.16
N ASP A 192 0.99 -6.05 -7.20
CA ASP A 192 1.35 -7.40 -7.67
C ASP A 192 2.83 -7.72 -7.52
N PHE A 193 3.64 -6.76 -7.06
CA PHE A 193 5.08 -6.91 -6.88
C PHE A 193 5.60 -5.92 -5.84
N PRO A 194 6.19 -6.39 -4.74
CA PRO A 194 6.75 -5.50 -3.72
C PRO A 194 7.96 -4.75 -4.29
N CYS A 195 7.79 -3.46 -4.56
CA CYS A 195 8.83 -2.66 -5.18
C CYS A 195 8.93 -1.23 -4.65
N LEU A 196 10.08 -0.60 -4.88
CA LEU A 196 10.31 0.84 -4.73
C LEU A 196 10.44 1.47 -6.11
N VAL A 197 9.82 2.63 -6.33
CA VAL A 197 9.85 3.34 -7.61
C VAL A 197 10.86 4.49 -7.54
N ILE A 198 11.71 4.58 -8.55
CA ILE A 198 12.79 5.58 -8.67
C ILE A 198 12.70 6.16 -10.07
N ARG A 199 12.43 7.47 -10.16
CA ARG A 199 12.27 8.18 -11.43
C ARG A 199 13.27 9.31 -11.55
N GLY A 200 14.07 9.29 -12.62
CA GLY A 200 14.82 10.46 -13.04
C GLY A 200 13.92 11.39 -13.83
N ILE A 201 14.04 12.70 -13.59
CA ILE A 201 13.15 13.68 -14.20
C ILE A 201 13.67 14.07 -15.59
N CYS A 202 12.90 13.75 -16.62
CA CYS A 202 13.28 14.00 -18.02
C CYS A 202 12.48 15.11 -18.71
N ASP A 203 11.29 15.45 -18.21
CA ASP A 203 10.47 16.57 -18.67
C ASP A 203 9.61 17.10 -17.51
N TYR A 204 8.70 18.04 -17.79
CA TYR A 204 7.81 18.62 -16.78
C TYR A 204 6.35 18.25 -16.98
N ALA A 205 6.05 17.05 -17.50
CA ALA A 205 4.67 16.56 -17.64
C ALA A 205 3.73 17.55 -18.38
N ASP A 206 4.28 18.35 -19.29
CA ASP A 206 3.56 19.36 -20.05
C ASP A 206 3.78 19.12 -21.56
N SER A 207 3.42 20.09 -22.38
CA SER A 207 3.56 19.98 -23.83
C SER A 207 5.02 19.99 -24.31
N HIS A 208 5.98 20.39 -23.47
CA HIS A 208 7.39 20.56 -23.81
C HIS A 208 8.18 19.28 -23.51
N LYS A 209 8.02 18.27 -24.38
CA LYS A 209 8.81 17.04 -24.28
C LYS A 209 10.31 17.31 -24.43
N ASN A 210 11.11 16.74 -23.55
CA ASN A 210 12.55 16.95 -23.55
C ASN A 210 13.34 15.64 -23.72
N LYS A 211 13.58 15.28 -24.99
CA LYS A 211 14.22 14.01 -25.35
C LYS A 211 15.70 13.95 -24.97
N GLU A 212 16.41 15.08 -24.97
CA GLU A 212 17.84 15.12 -24.65
C GLU A 212 18.12 14.72 -23.19
N TRP A 213 17.17 14.99 -22.30
CA TRP A 213 17.30 14.68 -20.87
C TRP A 213 16.95 13.24 -20.51
N GLN A 214 16.27 12.47 -21.37
CA GLN A 214 15.83 11.11 -21.04
C GLN A 214 16.99 10.18 -20.69
N GLY A 215 18.09 10.28 -21.43
CA GLY A 215 19.28 9.47 -21.20
C GLY A 215 19.92 9.78 -19.85
N TYR A 216 20.18 11.06 -19.58
CA TYR A 216 20.74 11.49 -18.30
C TYR A 216 19.82 11.15 -17.12
N ALA A 217 18.51 11.41 -17.25
CA ALA A 217 17.49 11.07 -16.25
C ALA A 217 17.48 9.57 -15.91
N ALA A 218 17.55 8.70 -16.93
CA ALA A 218 17.65 7.26 -16.69
C ALA A 218 18.95 6.88 -15.95
N ALA A 219 20.06 7.55 -16.28
CA ALA A 219 21.36 7.28 -15.66
C ALA A 219 21.42 7.70 -14.19
N VAL A 220 20.93 8.89 -13.84
CA VAL A 220 20.86 9.35 -12.43
C VAL A 220 19.94 8.45 -11.59
N ALA A 221 18.81 8.00 -12.15
CA ALA A 221 17.90 7.07 -11.47
C ALA A 221 18.56 5.71 -11.21
N ALA A 222 19.29 5.18 -12.20
CA ALA A 222 20.04 3.94 -12.07
C ALA A 222 21.23 4.06 -11.10
N ALA A 223 21.92 5.19 -11.10
CA ALA A 223 22.99 5.49 -10.17
C ALA A 223 22.47 5.53 -8.72
N TYR A 224 21.34 6.21 -8.48
CA TYR A 224 20.69 6.19 -7.17
C TYR A 224 20.23 4.79 -6.76
N ALA A 225 19.62 4.02 -7.68
CA ALA A 225 19.23 2.65 -7.39
C ALA A 225 20.43 1.78 -6.97
N LYS A 226 21.59 1.98 -7.61
CA LYS A 226 22.85 1.32 -7.20
C LYS A 226 23.29 1.78 -5.82
N GLU A 227 23.26 3.07 -5.54
CA GLU A 227 23.61 3.63 -4.22
C GLU A 227 22.74 3.04 -3.11
N LEU A 228 21.42 2.97 -3.35
CA LEU A 228 20.47 2.34 -2.45
C LEU A 228 20.81 0.86 -2.20
N LEU A 229 21.10 0.09 -3.25
CA LEU A 229 21.45 -1.34 -3.11
C LEU A 229 22.73 -1.56 -2.29
N LEU A 230 23.67 -0.62 -2.29
CA LEU A 230 24.90 -0.72 -1.50
C LEU A 230 24.67 -0.59 0.01
N VAL A 231 23.55 0.00 0.43
CA VAL A 231 23.17 0.12 1.85
C VAL A 231 22.09 -0.87 2.27
N VAL A 232 21.60 -1.74 1.37
CA VAL A 232 20.65 -2.79 1.72
C VAL A 232 21.36 -3.85 2.58
N PRO A 233 20.89 -4.11 3.81
CA PRO A 233 21.54 -5.07 4.71
C PRO A 233 21.36 -6.52 4.24
N ILE A 234 22.45 -7.15 3.81
CA ILE A 234 22.47 -8.51 3.25
C ILE A 234 21.86 -9.54 4.23
N ASN A 235 22.20 -9.44 5.51
CA ASN A 235 21.67 -10.34 6.55
C ASN A 235 20.14 -10.25 6.72
N GLN A 236 19.53 -9.11 6.40
CA GLN A 236 18.08 -8.95 6.45
C GLN A 236 17.40 -9.46 5.16
N ILE A 237 18.12 -9.50 4.03
CA ILE A 237 17.60 -10.06 2.77
C ILE A 237 17.17 -11.51 3.01
N ASP A 238 18.01 -12.33 3.66
CA ASP A 238 17.71 -13.74 3.91
C ASP A 238 16.48 -13.96 4.79
N SER A 239 16.17 -13.01 5.68
CA SER A 239 14.98 -13.01 6.53
C SER A 239 13.75 -12.33 5.91
N THR A 240 13.89 -11.64 4.77
CA THR A 240 12.80 -10.87 4.14
C THR A 240 11.87 -11.81 3.36
N PRO A 241 10.57 -11.89 3.63
CA PRO A 241 9.69 -12.78 2.88
C PRO A 241 9.85 -12.66 1.36
N THR A 242 9.70 -13.77 0.64
CA THR A 242 9.74 -13.72 -0.84
C THR A 242 8.61 -12.83 -1.36
N ALA A 243 8.75 -12.30 -2.57
CA ALA A 243 7.70 -11.51 -3.19
C ALA A 243 6.41 -12.33 -3.30
N ARG A 244 6.53 -13.64 -3.56
CA ARG A 244 5.39 -14.57 -3.56
C ARG A 244 4.75 -14.69 -2.18
N GLU A 245 5.53 -14.86 -1.12
CA GLU A 245 4.99 -14.89 0.26
C GLU A 245 4.30 -13.57 0.59
N THR A 246 4.97 -12.44 0.28
CA THR A 246 4.47 -11.08 0.50
C THR A 246 3.11 -10.84 -0.18
N LEU A 247 2.91 -11.37 -1.39
CA LEU A 247 1.68 -11.24 -2.17
C LEU A 247 0.63 -12.32 -1.86
N ALA A 248 1.04 -13.46 -1.28
CA ALA A 248 0.15 -14.50 -0.78
C ALA A 248 -0.41 -14.19 0.62
N HIS A 249 0.05 -13.11 1.25
CA HIS A 249 -0.45 -12.65 2.54
C HIS A 249 -1.81 -11.95 2.37
N ALA A 250 -2.72 -12.18 3.33
CA ALA A 250 -3.87 -11.31 3.55
C ALA A 250 -3.39 -9.86 3.60
N ASP A 251 -3.97 -9.00 2.77
CA ASP A 251 -3.64 -7.58 2.72
C ASP A 251 -4.17 -6.89 3.98
N LEU A 252 -3.39 -6.96 5.04
CA LEU A 252 -3.67 -6.29 6.31
C LEU A 252 -3.21 -4.82 6.29
N THR A 253 -2.77 -4.29 5.15
CA THR A 253 -2.23 -2.91 5.05
C THR A 253 -3.29 -1.85 5.30
N ALA A 254 -4.56 -2.17 5.03
CA ALA A 254 -5.70 -1.31 5.32
C ALA A 254 -6.06 -1.20 6.81
N VAL A 255 -5.48 -2.05 7.68
CA VAL A 255 -5.75 -2.02 9.13
C VAL A 255 -4.53 -1.51 9.89
N PRO A 256 -4.62 -0.33 10.55
CA PRO A 256 -3.48 0.32 11.19
C PRO A 256 -2.85 -0.61 12.25
N VAL A 257 -1.52 -0.68 12.22
CA VAL A 257 -0.71 -1.38 13.23
C VAL A 257 -0.85 -0.61 14.54
N ILE A 258 -1.51 -1.21 15.53
CA ILE A 258 -1.42 -0.72 16.92
C ILE A 258 -0.19 -1.36 17.56
N GLU A 259 0.83 -0.56 17.86
CA GLU A 259 2.09 -1.04 18.48
C GLU A 259 1.85 -1.63 19.88
N ASN A 260 0.87 -1.10 20.61
CA ASN A 260 0.51 -1.52 21.96
C ASN A 260 -0.91 -2.11 22.01
N PHE A 261 -1.04 -3.37 21.59
CA PHE A 261 -2.29 -4.13 21.79
C PHE A 261 -2.33 -4.66 23.23
N LEU A 262 -3.20 -4.07 24.06
CA LEU A 262 -3.33 -4.37 25.48
C LEU A 262 -4.62 -5.14 25.79
N GLY A 263 -4.50 -6.10 26.71
CA GLY A 263 -5.58 -7.02 27.04
C GLY A 263 -5.91 -7.98 25.89
N ARG A 264 -6.97 -8.76 26.09
CA ARG A 264 -7.54 -9.73 25.12
C ARG A 264 -6.77 -11.03 24.87
N GLN A 265 -5.77 -11.34 25.70
CA GLN A 265 -4.99 -12.57 25.55
C GLN A 265 -5.87 -13.82 25.71
N ASP A 266 -6.86 -13.78 26.60
CA ASP A 266 -7.80 -14.88 26.80
C ASP A 266 -8.70 -15.06 25.57
N GLU A 267 -9.24 -13.98 25.00
CA GLU A 267 -10.02 -14.03 23.77
C GLU A 267 -9.20 -14.56 22.58
N LEU A 268 -7.94 -14.10 22.43
CA LEU A 268 -7.03 -14.60 21.40
C LEU A 268 -6.72 -16.09 21.59
N GLN A 269 -6.46 -16.52 22.83
CA GLN A 269 -6.20 -17.92 23.14
C GLN A 269 -7.44 -18.79 22.88
N HIS A 270 -8.64 -18.30 23.20
CA HIS A 270 -9.89 -18.99 22.91
C HIS A 270 -10.16 -19.11 21.41
N LEU A 271 -9.92 -18.03 20.64
CA LEU A 271 -9.99 -18.09 19.18
C LEU A 271 -8.98 -19.11 18.62
N TRP A 272 -7.73 -19.10 19.11
CA TRP A 272 -6.71 -20.03 18.67
C TRP A 272 -7.07 -21.48 18.95
N ARG A 273 -7.48 -21.80 20.18
CA ARG A 273 -7.92 -23.16 20.55
C ARG A 273 -8.99 -23.70 19.61
N TYR A 274 -9.88 -22.84 19.13
CA TYR A 274 -10.97 -23.22 18.23
C TYR A 274 -10.53 -23.25 16.77
N LEU A 275 -9.91 -22.18 16.25
CA LEU A 275 -9.62 -21.99 14.82
C LEU A 275 -8.34 -22.69 14.36
N GLN A 276 -7.43 -23.08 15.25
CA GLN A 276 -6.17 -23.74 14.88
C GLN A 276 -6.40 -24.90 13.89
N PRO A 277 -5.56 -25.04 12.85
CA PRO A 277 -5.68 -26.11 11.87
C PRO A 277 -5.20 -27.43 12.45
N ALA A 278 -6.07 -28.09 13.23
CA ALA A 278 -5.90 -29.49 13.65
C ALA A 278 -6.56 -30.43 12.64
N ASN A 279 -6.30 -31.75 12.74
CA ASN A 279 -6.94 -32.81 11.94
C ASN A 279 -8.46 -32.94 12.25
N ALA A 280 -9.21 -31.87 12.06
CA ALA A 280 -10.65 -31.81 12.27
C ALA A 280 -11.37 -32.17 10.96
N GLN A 281 -12.42 -32.97 11.08
CA GLN A 281 -13.26 -33.44 9.96
C GLN A 281 -14.40 -32.46 9.59
N SER A 282 -14.40 -31.23 10.13
CA SER A 282 -15.44 -30.23 9.86
C SER A 282 -14.92 -28.80 9.85
N ARG A 283 -15.65 -27.92 9.14
CA ARG A 283 -15.38 -26.49 9.05
C ARG A 283 -15.65 -25.80 10.38
N LYS A 284 -14.74 -24.90 10.77
CA LYS A 284 -14.87 -24.09 11.98
C LYS A 284 -15.32 -22.68 11.63
N VAL A 285 -16.37 -22.18 12.26
CA VAL A 285 -16.88 -20.81 12.05
C VAL A 285 -16.92 -20.09 13.39
N ALA A 286 -16.10 -19.07 13.56
CA ALA A 286 -16.05 -18.23 14.76
C ALA A 286 -16.72 -16.88 14.49
N ILE A 287 -17.70 -16.52 15.31
CA ILE A 287 -18.42 -15.25 15.23
C ILE A 287 -17.91 -14.33 16.34
N LEU A 288 -17.01 -13.42 15.98
CA LEU A 288 -16.45 -12.40 16.86
C LEU A 288 -17.39 -11.18 16.88
N HIS A 289 -18.22 -11.07 17.91
CA HIS A 289 -19.27 -10.05 17.95
C HIS A 289 -19.21 -9.14 19.18
N GLY A 290 -19.83 -7.96 19.07
CA GLY A 290 -19.85 -6.95 20.13
C GLY A 290 -20.13 -5.56 19.57
N LEU A 291 -20.27 -4.57 20.45
CA LEU A 291 -20.60 -3.19 20.07
C LEU A 291 -19.53 -2.57 19.14
N GLY A 292 -19.92 -1.51 18.41
CA GLY A 292 -19.00 -0.72 17.59
C GLY A 292 -17.85 -0.15 18.42
N GLY A 293 -16.63 -0.09 17.86
CA GLY A 293 -15.46 0.46 18.55
C GLY A 293 -14.81 -0.43 19.61
N MET A 294 -15.35 -1.63 19.90
CA MET A 294 -14.82 -2.55 20.93
C MET A 294 -13.52 -3.28 20.53
N GLY A 295 -12.97 -3.01 19.34
CA GLY A 295 -11.71 -3.58 18.89
C GLY A 295 -11.79 -4.94 18.21
N LYS A 296 -12.97 -5.40 17.75
CA LYS A 296 -13.14 -6.71 17.06
C LYS A 296 -12.18 -6.89 15.88
N THR A 297 -12.15 -5.92 14.96
CA THR A 297 -11.25 -5.91 13.80
C THR A 297 -9.79 -5.96 14.23
N GLN A 298 -9.42 -5.21 15.27
CA GLN A 298 -8.04 -5.20 15.80
C GLN A 298 -7.65 -6.54 16.44
N LEU A 299 -8.59 -7.19 17.13
CA LEU A 299 -8.40 -8.53 17.70
C LEU A 299 -8.24 -9.57 16.58
N ALA A 300 -9.05 -9.51 15.53
CA ALA A 300 -8.91 -10.36 14.35
C ALA A 300 -7.57 -10.15 13.62
N VAL A 301 -7.12 -8.89 13.46
CA VAL A 301 -5.80 -8.58 12.91
C VAL A 301 -4.68 -9.14 13.78
N ARG A 302 -4.79 -9.01 15.10
CA ARG A 302 -3.79 -9.56 16.03
C ARG A 302 -3.74 -11.07 15.94
N PHE A 303 -4.89 -11.74 15.92
CA PHE A 303 -5.01 -13.18 15.72
C PHE A 303 -4.31 -13.64 14.45
N VAL A 304 -4.59 -13.00 13.31
CA VAL A 304 -3.94 -13.33 12.04
C VAL A 304 -2.42 -13.11 12.13
N ARG A 305 -1.96 -12.03 12.74
CA ARG A 305 -0.51 -11.78 12.88
C ARG A 305 0.20 -12.86 13.68
N ASP A 306 -0.41 -13.30 14.78
CA ASP A 306 0.15 -14.30 15.68
C ASP A 306 0.16 -15.71 15.03
N HIS A 307 -0.82 -16.01 14.16
CA HIS A 307 -1.04 -17.38 13.66
C HIS A 307 -1.00 -17.56 12.13
N ARG A 308 -0.66 -16.52 11.34
CA ARG A 308 -0.68 -16.61 9.86
C ARG A 308 0.14 -17.76 9.28
N ASN A 309 1.25 -18.12 9.93
CA ASN A 309 2.15 -19.18 9.45
C ASN A 309 1.61 -20.58 9.77
N ASP A 310 0.57 -20.69 10.60
CA ASP A 310 -0.05 -21.95 10.93
C ASP A 310 -1.08 -22.39 9.87
N PHE A 311 -1.55 -21.45 9.04
CA PHE A 311 -2.51 -21.68 7.95
C PHE A 311 -1.81 -21.73 6.59
N THR A 312 -2.37 -22.49 5.64
CA THR A 312 -1.84 -22.57 4.26
C THR A 312 -2.22 -21.36 3.41
N ALA A 313 -3.31 -20.69 3.74
CA ALA A 313 -3.76 -19.45 3.13
C ALA A 313 -4.57 -18.64 4.14
N VAL A 314 -4.46 -17.32 4.09
CA VAL A 314 -5.30 -16.40 4.87
C VAL A 314 -5.91 -15.37 3.93
N LEU A 315 -7.23 -15.29 3.90
CA LEU A 315 -7.99 -14.37 3.05
C LEU A 315 -8.72 -13.37 3.94
N TRP A 316 -8.48 -12.07 3.75
CA TRP A 316 -9.20 -11.01 4.46
C TRP A 316 -10.18 -10.32 3.51
N LEU A 317 -11.47 -10.40 3.82
CA LEU A 317 -12.57 -10.00 2.96
C LEU A 317 -13.43 -8.95 3.67
N SER A 318 -13.81 -7.90 2.95
CA SER A 318 -14.68 -6.84 3.48
C SER A 318 -16.13 -7.17 3.16
N GLY A 319 -16.94 -7.48 4.18
CA GLY A 319 -18.37 -7.71 4.00
C GLY A 319 -19.25 -6.56 4.47
N LYS A 320 -18.80 -5.33 4.18
CA LYS A 320 -19.61 -4.11 4.33
C LYS A 320 -20.96 -4.22 3.60
N ASP A 321 -20.96 -4.82 2.41
CA ASP A 321 -22.10 -5.12 1.56
C ASP A 321 -21.75 -6.25 0.58
N ARG A 322 -22.77 -6.87 -0.05
CA ARG A 322 -22.60 -8.01 -0.97
C ARG A 322 -21.64 -7.71 -2.13
N GLY A 323 -21.74 -6.52 -2.74
CA GLY A 323 -20.92 -6.13 -3.87
C GLY A 323 -19.44 -5.95 -3.49
N THR A 324 -19.18 -5.30 -2.36
CA THR A 324 -17.82 -5.16 -1.82
C THR A 324 -17.21 -6.50 -1.47
N LEU A 325 -18.02 -7.42 -0.93
CA LEU A 325 -17.55 -8.76 -0.61
C LEU A 325 -17.16 -9.53 -1.88
N LEU A 326 -18.03 -9.53 -2.89
CA LEU A 326 -17.77 -10.13 -4.20
C LEU A 326 -16.47 -9.63 -4.82
N GLN A 327 -16.27 -8.31 -4.81
CA GLN A 327 -15.05 -7.69 -5.33
C GLN A 327 -13.80 -8.06 -4.51
N SER A 328 -13.93 -8.11 -3.17
CA SER A 328 -12.81 -8.52 -2.33
C SER A 328 -12.44 -9.98 -2.59
N LEU A 329 -13.42 -10.85 -2.81
CA LEU A 329 -13.21 -12.27 -3.07
C LEU A 329 -12.66 -12.52 -4.49
N SER A 330 -13.22 -11.86 -5.53
CA SER A 330 -12.72 -11.95 -6.90
C SER A 330 -11.26 -11.52 -7.02
N SER A 331 -10.86 -10.48 -6.27
CA SER A 331 -9.48 -9.97 -6.24
C SER A 331 -8.45 -10.99 -5.72
N VAL A 332 -8.90 -12.05 -5.04
CA VAL A 332 -8.03 -13.13 -4.55
C VAL A 332 -7.68 -14.11 -5.67
N LEU A 333 -8.56 -14.30 -6.67
CA LEU A 333 -8.40 -15.33 -7.71
C LEU A 333 -7.03 -15.27 -8.41
N PRO A 334 -6.50 -14.10 -8.84
CA PRO A 334 -5.20 -14.01 -9.50
C PRO A 334 -4.01 -14.40 -8.61
N ARG A 335 -4.23 -14.52 -7.30
CA ARG A 335 -3.22 -14.89 -6.29
C ARG A 335 -3.21 -16.39 -5.99
N LEU A 336 -4.19 -17.15 -6.48
CA LEU A 336 -4.30 -18.58 -6.20
C LEU A 336 -3.32 -19.42 -7.04
N PRO A 337 -2.72 -20.49 -6.47
CA PRO A 337 -1.81 -21.38 -7.21
C PRO A 337 -2.49 -22.07 -8.39
N GLY A 338 -1.84 -22.09 -9.56
CA GLY A 338 -2.27 -22.87 -10.73
C GLY A 338 -3.33 -22.20 -11.62
N GLN A 339 -3.74 -20.96 -11.32
CA GLN A 339 -4.66 -20.20 -12.17
C GLN A 339 -3.88 -19.42 -13.26
N SER A 340 -4.19 -19.67 -14.53
CA SER A 340 -3.69 -18.87 -15.65
C SER A 340 -4.36 -17.49 -15.63
N ARG A 341 -3.57 -16.41 -15.50
CA ARG A 341 -4.08 -15.04 -15.69
C ARG A 341 -4.60 -14.90 -17.12
N ASN A 342 -5.80 -14.36 -17.28
CA ASN A 342 -6.05 -13.13 -18.05
C ASN A 342 -7.56 -12.85 -18.14
N ASN A 343 -8.02 -11.87 -17.35
CA ASN A 343 -8.91 -10.76 -17.70
C ASN A 343 -9.34 -10.07 -16.39
N GLU A 344 -9.14 -8.76 -16.29
CA GLU A 344 -9.85 -7.98 -15.27
C GLU A 344 -11.35 -8.18 -15.52
N ALA A 345 -12.12 -8.42 -14.46
CA ALA A 345 -13.55 -8.59 -14.61
C ALA A 345 -14.14 -7.28 -15.16
N ILE A 346 -14.69 -7.33 -16.37
CA ILE A 346 -15.25 -6.17 -17.05
C ILE A 346 -16.72 -5.93 -16.70
N ASN A 347 -17.35 -6.87 -16.00
CA ASN A 347 -18.75 -6.80 -15.57
C ASN A 347 -18.98 -7.57 -14.25
N ASP A 348 -20.15 -7.37 -13.65
CA ASP A 348 -20.53 -7.98 -12.36
C ASP A 348 -20.66 -9.51 -12.42
N GLU A 349 -21.02 -10.08 -13.59
CA GLU A 349 -21.13 -11.54 -13.77
C GLU A 349 -19.75 -12.21 -13.69
N GLU A 350 -18.74 -11.62 -14.31
CA GLU A 350 -17.36 -12.09 -14.25
C GLU A 350 -16.79 -11.97 -12.84
N VAL A 351 -17.09 -10.90 -12.11
CA VAL A 351 -16.71 -10.76 -10.69
C VAL A 351 -17.27 -11.92 -9.88
N GLU A 352 -18.55 -12.24 -10.08
CA GLU A 352 -19.21 -13.34 -9.37
C GLU A 352 -18.64 -14.71 -9.77
N GLN A 353 -18.34 -14.92 -11.05
CA GLN A 353 -17.69 -16.14 -11.52
C GLN A 353 -16.29 -16.30 -10.90
N GLN A 354 -15.50 -15.23 -10.86
CA GLN A 354 -14.17 -15.24 -10.26
C GLN A 354 -14.23 -15.53 -8.76
N ALA A 355 -15.17 -14.89 -8.04
CA ALA A 355 -15.42 -15.16 -6.63
C ALA A 355 -15.78 -16.64 -6.39
N ARG A 356 -16.64 -17.24 -7.22
CA ARG A 356 -16.98 -18.68 -7.16
C ARG A 356 -15.75 -19.56 -7.36
N HIS A 357 -14.85 -19.23 -8.29
CA HIS A 357 -13.60 -19.99 -8.48
C HIS A 357 -12.70 -19.98 -7.24
N VAL A 358 -12.65 -18.88 -6.48
CA VAL A 358 -11.92 -18.82 -5.22
C VAL A 358 -12.52 -19.77 -4.18
N LEU A 359 -13.85 -19.78 -4.05
CA LEU A 359 -14.55 -20.70 -3.15
C LEU A 359 -14.35 -22.17 -3.54
N GLN A 360 -14.34 -22.47 -4.85
CA GLN A 360 -14.04 -23.81 -5.35
C GLN A 360 -12.60 -24.24 -5.05
N TRP A 361 -11.62 -23.34 -5.19
CA TRP A 361 -10.23 -23.63 -4.83
C TRP A 361 -10.08 -23.92 -3.32
N LEU A 362 -10.78 -23.16 -2.48
CA LEU A 362 -10.84 -23.40 -1.03
C LEU A 362 -11.50 -24.74 -0.70
N ALA A 363 -12.38 -25.24 -1.57
CA ALA A 363 -13.08 -26.50 -1.40
C ALA A 363 -12.33 -27.73 -1.96
N LEU A 364 -11.13 -27.57 -2.52
CA LEU A 364 -10.33 -28.69 -3.03
C LEU A 364 -9.96 -29.68 -1.91
N GLU A 365 -10.01 -30.97 -2.23
CA GLU A 365 -9.57 -32.02 -1.31
C GLU A 365 -8.11 -31.80 -0.88
N GLY A 366 -7.85 -31.94 0.42
CA GLY A 366 -6.54 -31.69 1.01
C GLY A 366 -6.24 -30.20 1.29
N ASN A 367 -7.01 -29.25 0.74
CA ASN A 367 -6.89 -27.83 1.05
C ASN A 367 -7.69 -27.46 2.32
N SER A 368 -7.35 -28.06 3.47
CA SER A 368 -8.16 -27.95 4.70
C SER A 368 -7.65 -26.95 5.73
N ARG A 369 -6.46 -26.37 5.50
CA ARG A 369 -5.72 -25.55 6.47
C ARG A 369 -5.76 -24.04 6.19
N TRP A 370 -6.74 -23.56 5.43
CA TRP A 370 -6.92 -22.13 5.17
C TRP A 370 -7.75 -21.43 6.26
N LEU A 371 -7.64 -20.10 6.30
CA LEU A 371 -8.42 -19.18 7.12
C LEU A 371 -9.06 -18.10 6.23
N ILE A 372 -10.37 -17.88 6.36
CA ILE A 372 -11.07 -16.74 5.78
C ILE A 372 -11.52 -15.81 6.90
N ILE A 373 -11.30 -14.52 6.75
CA ILE A 373 -11.80 -13.47 7.64
C ILE A 373 -12.82 -12.65 6.87
N PHE A 374 -14.07 -12.65 7.32
CA PHE A 374 -15.09 -11.72 6.86
C PHE A 374 -15.21 -10.58 7.89
N ASP A 375 -14.65 -9.42 7.56
CA ASP A 375 -14.67 -8.26 8.43
C ASP A 375 -15.90 -7.38 8.16
N ASN A 376 -16.49 -6.84 9.23
CA ASN A 376 -17.57 -5.85 9.20
C ASN A 376 -18.90 -6.35 8.60
N ILE A 377 -19.31 -7.58 8.95
CA ILE A 377 -20.62 -8.15 8.58
C ILE A 377 -21.72 -7.56 9.46
N ASP A 378 -22.19 -6.36 9.12
CA ASP A 378 -23.23 -5.67 9.89
C ASP A 378 -24.60 -5.66 9.19
N ARG A 379 -24.71 -6.32 8.03
CA ARG A 379 -25.94 -6.42 7.21
C ARG A 379 -26.18 -7.86 6.81
N TYR A 380 -26.98 -8.58 7.58
CA TYR A 380 -27.26 -10.00 7.38
C TYR A 380 -28.75 -10.28 7.33
N SER A 381 -29.17 -11.07 6.35
CA SER A 381 -30.51 -11.65 6.26
C SER A 381 -30.42 -12.98 5.51
N PRO A 382 -30.89 -14.10 6.09
CA PRO A 382 -30.97 -15.38 5.36
C PRO A 382 -32.16 -15.43 4.38
N ILE A 383 -33.06 -14.44 4.44
CA ILE A 383 -34.21 -14.31 3.55
C ILE A 383 -33.96 -13.14 2.61
N ASP A 384 -34.01 -13.43 1.30
CA ASP A 384 -33.86 -12.42 0.25
C ASP A 384 -34.85 -11.27 0.43
N ASN A 385 -34.33 -10.04 0.30
CA ASN A 385 -35.09 -8.79 0.35
C ASN A 385 -35.88 -8.52 1.65
N ALA A 386 -35.68 -9.28 2.73
CA ALA A 386 -36.35 -9.03 4.01
C ALA A 386 -35.85 -7.74 4.69
N VAL A 387 -34.57 -7.40 4.49
CA VAL A 387 -33.95 -6.17 4.99
C VAL A 387 -33.19 -5.52 3.84
N ARG A 388 -33.42 -4.22 3.63
CA ARG A 388 -32.78 -3.44 2.56
C ARG A 388 -31.25 -3.51 2.72
N ASP A 389 -30.56 -3.84 1.63
CA ASP A 389 -29.10 -4.00 1.53
C ASP A 389 -28.49 -5.09 2.43
N ALA A 390 -29.29 -5.96 3.06
CA ALA A 390 -28.81 -7.16 3.73
C ALA A 390 -28.64 -8.31 2.72
N TYR A 391 -27.75 -9.24 3.03
CA TYR A 391 -27.47 -10.39 2.19
C TYR A 391 -27.14 -11.61 3.04
N ASP A 392 -27.23 -12.80 2.44
CA ASP A 392 -26.81 -14.02 3.09
C ASP A 392 -25.29 -14.20 2.92
N ILE A 393 -24.54 -14.08 4.02
CA ILE A 393 -23.10 -14.34 4.03
C ILE A 393 -22.78 -15.83 3.80
N GLY A 394 -23.75 -16.72 4.04
CA GLY A 394 -23.63 -18.15 3.79
C GLY A 394 -23.38 -18.51 2.33
N GLU A 395 -23.86 -17.68 1.38
CA GLU A 395 -23.56 -17.81 -0.06
C GLU A 395 -22.06 -17.78 -0.37
N PHE A 396 -21.28 -17.16 0.51
CA PHE A 396 -19.84 -16.96 0.35
C PHE A 396 -19.00 -17.98 1.12
N PHE A 397 -19.63 -19.00 1.70
CA PHE A 397 -18.90 -20.09 2.35
C PHE A 397 -18.46 -21.12 1.30
N PRO A 398 -17.22 -21.64 1.35
CA PRO A 398 -16.83 -22.76 0.50
C PRO A 398 -17.75 -23.96 0.71
N THR A 399 -18.04 -24.73 -0.34
CA THR A 399 -18.92 -25.90 -0.24
C THR A 399 -18.33 -27.03 0.61
N ALA A 400 -17.00 -27.06 0.78
CA ALA A 400 -16.33 -28.04 1.61
C ALA A 400 -16.57 -27.82 3.10
N ASP A 401 -16.66 -28.93 3.83
CA ASP A 401 -16.76 -28.95 5.30
C ASP A 401 -15.36 -28.99 5.95
N HIS A 402 -14.46 -28.10 5.52
CA HIS A 402 -13.16 -27.92 6.14
C HIS A 402 -12.71 -26.46 6.12
N GLY A 403 -11.55 -26.18 6.70
CA GLY A 403 -11.03 -24.83 6.85
C GLY A 403 -11.60 -24.09 8.04
N SER A 404 -11.20 -22.84 8.17
CA SER A 404 -11.55 -21.98 9.31
C SER A 404 -12.07 -20.64 8.82
N ILE A 405 -13.16 -20.17 9.41
CA ILE A 405 -13.80 -18.90 9.10
C ILE A 405 -13.87 -18.07 10.38
N LEU A 406 -13.44 -16.82 10.32
CA LEU A 406 -13.61 -15.83 11.37
C LEU A 406 -14.47 -14.68 10.82
N ILE A 407 -15.56 -14.35 11.51
CA ILE A 407 -16.46 -13.27 11.13
C ILE A 407 -16.43 -12.20 12.21
N THR A 408 -16.23 -10.93 11.84
CA THR A 408 -16.41 -9.80 12.76
C THR A 408 -17.75 -9.10 12.49
N THR A 409 -18.52 -8.84 13.54
CA THR A 409 -19.88 -8.28 13.40
C THR A 409 -20.35 -7.52 14.64
N ARG A 410 -21.31 -6.60 14.47
CA ARG A 410 -22.11 -6.01 15.56
C ARG A 410 -23.40 -6.79 15.83
N LEU A 411 -23.76 -7.72 14.94
CA LEU A 411 -25.00 -8.48 14.99
C LEU A 411 -24.80 -9.73 15.87
N GLN A 412 -25.40 -9.72 17.06
CA GLN A 412 -25.40 -10.91 17.92
C GLN A 412 -26.15 -12.07 17.26
N GLY A 413 -27.18 -11.80 16.45
CA GLY A 413 -27.96 -12.83 15.74
C GLY A 413 -27.13 -13.70 14.79
N LEU A 414 -25.98 -13.20 14.31
CA LEU A 414 -25.10 -13.94 13.40
C LEU A 414 -24.45 -15.17 14.05
N THR A 415 -24.58 -15.34 15.37
CA THR A 415 -24.12 -16.54 16.08
C THR A 415 -24.84 -17.82 15.67
N GLU A 416 -25.93 -17.75 14.90
CA GLU A 416 -26.54 -18.94 14.31
C GLU A 416 -25.65 -19.64 13.28
N LEU A 417 -24.70 -18.91 12.68
CA LEU A 417 -23.79 -19.46 11.66
C LEU A 417 -22.54 -20.14 12.25
N GLY A 418 -22.28 -20.01 13.55
CA GLY A 418 -21.04 -20.53 14.13
C GLY A 418 -20.87 -20.29 15.63
N LYS A 419 -19.71 -20.67 16.16
CA LYS A 419 -19.41 -20.53 17.60
C LYS A 419 -19.27 -19.05 17.97
N SER A 420 -19.96 -18.65 19.03
CA SER A 420 -19.98 -17.28 19.57
C SER A 420 -18.68 -16.93 20.32
N PHE A 421 -18.09 -15.78 19.98
CA PHE A 421 -16.95 -15.16 20.66
C PHE A 421 -17.29 -13.68 20.96
N PRO A 422 -17.90 -13.38 22.12
CA PRO A 422 -18.23 -12.02 22.49
C PRO A 422 -16.99 -11.20 22.86
N VAL A 423 -16.92 -9.96 22.38
CA VAL A 423 -15.90 -8.97 22.76
C VAL A 423 -16.49 -8.03 23.80
N HIS A 424 -16.12 -8.25 25.07
CA HIS A 424 -16.60 -7.47 26.21
C HIS A 424 -15.89 -6.12 26.34
N ARG A 425 -16.27 -5.28 27.31
CA ARG A 425 -15.50 -4.05 27.61
C ARG A 425 -14.12 -4.45 28.14
N LEU A 426 -13.11 -3.61 27.88
CA LEU A 426 -11.79 -3.82 28.48
C LEU A 426 -11.90 -3.72 30.01
N GLU A 427 -11.15 -4.56 30.70
CA GLU A 427 -11.02 -4.49 32.16
C GLU A 427 -10.44 -3.15 32.59
N SER A 428 -10.81 -2.68 33.78
CA SER A 428 -10.46 -1.33 34.25
C SER A 428 -8.95 -1.08 34.25
N ASN A 429 -8.15 -2.10 34.60
CA ASN A 429 -6.69 -1.99 34.60
C ASN A 429 -6.11 -1.85 33.19
N ASP A 430 -6.59 -2.66 32.23
CA ASP A 430 -6.14 -2.61 30.84
C ASP A 430 -6.59 -1.32 30.16
N ALA A 431 -7.79 -0.84 30.48
CA ALA A 431 -8.31 0.44 29.99
C ALA A 431 -7.48 1.63 30.49
N ILE A 432 -7.11 1.65 31.78
CA ILE A 432 -6.23 2.68 32.36
C ILE A 432 -4.84 2.62 31.73
N GLN A 433 -4.31 1.42 31.49
CA GLN A 433 -3.00 1.24 30.87
C GLN A 433 -3.01 1.70 29.40
N LEU A 434 -4.05 1.37 28.65
CA LEU A 434 -4.25 1.82 27.27
C LEU A 434 -4.36 3.35 27.20
N LEU A 435 -5.13 3.96 28.11
CA LEU A 435 -5.26 5.42 28.20
C LEU A 435 -3.94 6.09 28.58
N SER A 436 -3.20 5.53 29.53
CA SER A 436 -1.90 6.08 29.97
C SER A 436 -0.89 6.08 28.81
N GLN A 437 -0.83 4.98 28.05
CA GLN A 437 0.07 4.85 26.90
C GLN A 437 -0.34 5.75 25.73
N SER A 438 -1.64 5.88 25.43
CA SER A 438 -2.12 6.74 24.35
C SER A 438 -1.97 8.25 24.67
N SER A 439 -1.92 8.60 25.96
CA SER A 439 -1.75 9.99 26.43
C SER A 439 -0.29 10.43 26.60
N GLY A 440 0.69 9.54 26.33
CA GLY A 440 2.11 9.81 26.59
C GLY A 440 2.49 9.92 28.08
N LEU A 441 1.57 9.55 28.98
CA LEU A 441 1.78 9.59 30.43
C LEU A 441 2.40 8.27 30.87
N SER A 442 3.69 8.29 31.21
CA SER A 442 4.34 7.12 31.79
C SER A 442 3.62 6.70 33.07
N ALA A 443 3.18 5.43 33.15
CA ALA A 443 2.45 4.82 34.26
C ALA A 443 3.16 4.88 35.64
N LYS A 444 4.34 5.50 35.71
CA LYS A 444 5.08 5.76 36.96
C LYS A 444 4.45 6.87 37.82
N ASN A 445 3.66 7.78 37.25
CA ASN A 445 3.07 8.88 38.04
C ASN A 445 1.69 8.55 38.64
N THR A 446 0.88 7.72 37.99
CA THR A 446 -0.53 7.49 38.41
C THR A 446 -0.67 6.51 39.59
N ARG A 447 0.31 5.62 39.82
CA ARG A 447 0.30 4.71 40.98
C ARG A 447 0.50 5.43 42.32
N ARG A 448 1.03 6.66 42.31
CA ARG A 448 1.24 7.46 43.53
C ARG A 448 -0.03 8.19 43.97
N GLU A 449 -0.88 8.62 43.04
CA GLU A 449 -2.09 9.37 43.39
C GLU A 449 -3.25 8.47 43.84
N LEU A 450 -3.45 7.30 43.22
CA LEU A 450 -4.51 6.35 43.62
C LEU A 450 -4.25 5.67 44.98
N LYS A 451 -2.99 5.58 45.42
CA LYS A 451 -2.63 5.09 46.77
C LYS A 451 -2.65 6.18 47.84
N SER A 452 -2.80 7.45 47.46
CA SER A 452 -2.72 8.59 48.39
C SER A 452 -4.07 9.11 48.91
N ASN A 453 -5.19 8.52 48.49
CA ASN A 453 -6.52 8.97 48.95
C ASN A 453 -7.40 7.84 49.51
N PRO A 454 -7.05 7.27 50.69
CA PRO A 454 -7.97 6.46 51.47
C PRO A 454 -8.82 7.39 52.34
N GLY A 455 -9.93 7.89 51.82
CA GLY A 455 -10.91 8.56 52.68
C GLY A 455 -11.73 9.65 52.01
N ARG A 456 -12.88 9.27 51.45
CA ARG A 456 -14.13 10.01 51.67
C ARG A 456 -15.25 8.99 51.82
N GLU A 457 -15.76 8.89 53.04
CA GLU A 457 -17.00 8.23 53.39
C GLU A 457 -18.19 8.83 52.60
N PRO A 458 -19.26 8.05 52.39
CA PRO A 458 -20.46 8.54 51.73
C PRO A 458 -21.24 9.46 52.68
N PHE A 459 -21.67 10.62 52.18
CA PHE A 459 -22.63 11.46 52.88
C PHE A 459 -24.02 10.81 52.78
N ASP A 460 -24.55 10.38 53.92
CA ASP A 460 -25.99 10.27 54.18
C ASP A 460 -26.60 11.68 54.23
N SER A 461 -27.53 12.00 53.32
CA SER A 461 -28.83 12.65 53.60
C SER A 461 -29.76 12.48 52.40
#